data_AF-A0A0V8EV97-F1
#
_entry.id   AF-A0A0V8EV97-F1
#
_cell.length_a   1.000
_cell.length_b   1.000
_cell.length_c   1.000
_cell.angle_alpha   90.00
_cell.angle_beta   90.00
_cell.angle_gamma   90.00
#
_symmetry.space_group_name_H-M   'P 1'
#
loop_
_entity.id
_entity.type
_entity.pdbx_description
1 polymer ?
#
loop_
_entity_poly.entity_id
_entity_poly.type
_entity_poly.pdbx_seq_one_letter_code
_entity_poly.pdbx_strand_id
1 'polypeptide(L)'
;MYDTGKLNYVIRENETITIQVSENKTLEIVQNKLRKDETKNLHQKIQYQLATSDNAIGYQAWIASNDHSRMVDGKRLGDFSLPSLPQKIQDLPDHLRKTIGLIDVI
;
A
#
# COMPACT_ATOMS: atom_id res chain seq x y z
N MET A 1 6.05 29.74 25.55
CA MET A 1 6.46 28.32 25.47
C MET A 1 7.22 28.18 24.16
N TYR A 2 8.51 27.86 24.20
CA TYR A 2 9.39 27.90 23.02
C TYR A 2 9.51 26.49 22.42
N ASP A 3 9.22 26.33 21.13
CA ASP A 3 9.63 25.15 20.35
C ASP A 3 10.92 25.52 19.61
N THR A 4 12.07 25.05 20.12
CA THR A 4 13.40 25.34 19.58
C THR A 4 13.85 24.37 18.50
N GLY A 5 13.01 23.39 18.11
CA GLY A 5 13.37 22.35 17.15
C GLY A 5 13.36 22.80 15.68
N LYS A 6 12.69 23.92 15.39
CA LYS A 6 12.64 24.59 14.08
C LYS A 6 12.71 26.08 14.38
N LEU A 7 13.52 26.86 13.67
CA LEU A 7 13.75 28.30 13.87
C LEU A 7 12.51 29.20 13.63
N ASN A 8 11.33 28.77 14.07
CA ASN A 8 10.06 29.46 13.96
C ASN A 8 9.74 30.08 15.32
N TYR A 9 10.03 31.37 15.48
CA TYR A 9 9.70 32.09 16.72
C TYR A 9 8.19 32.31 16.82
N VAL A 10 7.57 31.71 17.83
CA VAL A 10 6.18 31.98 18.21
C VAL A 10 6.16 33.15 19.19
N ILE A 11 5.63 34.28 18.73
CA ILE A 11 5.39 35.49 19.50
C ILE A 11 3.88 35.72 19.59
N ARG A 12 3.43 36.53 20.55
CA ARG A 12 1.99 36.78 20.77
C ARG A 12 1.26 37.27 19.51
N GLU A 13 1.96 37.99 18.63
CA GLU A 13 1.40 38.54 17.39
C GLU A 13 1.19 37.48 16.29
N ASN A 14 1.91 36.35 16.34
CA ASN A 14 1.82 35.27 15.35
C ASN A 14 1.36 33.92 15.95
N GLU A 15 0.99 33.89 17.22
CA GLU A 15 0.67 32.66 17.96
C GLU A 15 -0.52 31.93 17.33
N THR A 16 -1.62 32.64 17.08
CA THR A 16 -2.84 32.08 16.51
C THR A 16 -2.60 31.51 15.11
N ILE A 17 -1.85 32.25 14.28
CA ILE A 17 -1.52 31.83 12.91
C ILE A 17 -0.63 30.60 12.94
N THR A 18 0.39 30.57 13.81
CA THR A 18 1.32 29.44 13.91
C THR A 18 0.61 28.17 14.36
N ILE A 19 -0.28 28.28 15.36
CA ILE A 19 -1.10 27.17 15.85
C ILE A 19 -2.01 26.64 14.72
N GLN A 20 -2.76 27.53 14.05
CA GLN A 20 -3.64 27.16 12.94
C GLN A 20 -2.90 26.48 11.78
N VAL A 21 -1.70 26.95 11.42
CA VAL A 21 -0.88 26.33 10.37
C VAL A 21 -0.41 24.93 10.79
N SER A 22 -0.01 24.77 12.06
CA SER A 22 0.43 23.46 12.59
C SER A 22 -0.71 22.43 12.64
N GLU A 23 -1.92 22.86 13.02
CA GLU A 23 -3.13 22.05 13.03
C GLU A 23 -3.52 21.65 11.61
N ASN A 24 -3.56 22.60 10.66
CA ASN A 24 -3.86 22.31 9.26
C ASN A 24 -2.89 21.29 8.66
N LYS A 25 -1.58 21.45 8.92
CA LYS A 25 -0.57 20.50 8.45
C LYS A 25 -0.76 19.10 9.07
N THR A 26 -1.13 19.03 10.34
CA THR A 26 -1.42 17.77 11.02
C THR A 26 -2.65 17.10 10.41
N LEU A 27 -3.72 17.85 10.15
CA LEU A 27 -4.92 17.37 9.46
C LEU A 27 -4.60 16.86 8.05
N GLU A 28 -3.78 17.58 7.29
CA GLU A 28 -3.37 17.18 5.94
C GLU A 28 -2.59 15.85 5.96
N ILE A 29 -1.67 15.66 6.91
CA ILE A 29 -0.92 14.41 7.09
C ILE A 29 -1.88 13.25 7.42
N VAL A 30 -2.82 13.47 8.33
CA VAL A 30 -3.83 12.45 8.70
C VAL A 30 -4.70 12.09 7.50
N GLN A 31 -5.22 13.07 6.77
CA GLN A 31 -6.02 12.83 5.56
C GLN A 31 -5.22 12.09 4.49
N ASN A 32 -3.95 12.45 4.26
CA ASN A 32 -3.08 11.75 3.33
C ASN A 32 -2.85 10.30 3.73
N LYS A 33 -2.72 10.02 5.03
CA LYS A 33 -2.58 8.65 5.54
C LYS A 33 -3.87 7.86 5.32
N LEU A 34 -5.03 8.42 5.65
CA LEU A 34 -6.33 7.81 5.41
C LEU A 34 -6.55 7.47 3.93
N ARG A 35 -6.29 8.43 3.03
CA ARG A 35 -6.37 8.21 1.57
C ARG A 35 -5.45 7.08 1.10
N LYS A 36 -4.22 7.02 1.62
CA LYS A 36 -3.27 5.94 1.30
C LYS A 36 -3.76 4.58 1.79
N ASP A 37 -4.34 4.52 2.98
CA ASP A 37 -4.88 3.29 3.54
C ASP A 37 -6.13 2.83 2.78
N GLU A 38 -7.03 3.74 2.41
CA GLU A 38 -8.17 3.47 1.52
C GLU A 38 -7.71 2.92 0.16
N THR A 39 -6.69 3.55 -0.44
CA THR A 39 -6.15 3.11 -1.74
C THR A 39 -5.55 1.71 -1.64
N LYS A 40 -4.81 1.41 -0.56
CA LYS A 40 -4.25 0.07 -0.31
C LYS A 40 -5.35 -0.98 -0.09
N ASN A 41 -6.40 -0.63 0.62
CA ASN A 41 -7.52 -1.54 0.84
C ASN A 41 -8.26 -1.82 -0.48
N LEU A 42 -8.45 -0.79 -1.31
CA LEU A 42 -9.04 -0.94 -2.63
C LEU A 42 -8.17 -1.83 -3.53
N HIS A 43 -6.87 -1.60 -3.54
CA HIS A 43 -5.87 -2.40 -4.26
C HIS A 43 -5.98 -3.89 -3.94
N GLN A 44 -5.95 -4.24 -2.65
CA GLN A 44 -6.06 -5.62 -2.17
C GLN A 44 -7.41 -6.24 -2.55
N LYS A 45 -8.50 -5.47 -2.47
CA LYS A 45 -9.83 -5.92 -2.85
C LYS A 45 -9.91 -6.24 -4.34
N ILE A 46 -9.31 -5.43 -5.20
CA ILE A 46 -9.27 -5.67 -6.65
C ILE A 46 -8.46 -6.94 -6.95
N GLN A 47 -7.27 -7.09 -6.37
CA GLN A 47 -6.46 -8.31 -6.54
C GLN A 47 -7.24 -9.57 -6.13
N TYR A 48 -7.93 -9.53 -4.99
CA TYR A 48 -8.77 -10.63 -4.53
C TYR A 48 -9.92 -10.95 -5.51
N GLN A 49 -10.64 -9.93 -5.98
CA GLN A 49 -11.75 -10.10 -6.90
C GLN A 49 -11.31 -10.69 -8.25
N LEU A 50 -10.16 -10.25 -8.78
CA LEU A 50 -9.58 -10.80 -10.01
C LEU A 50 -9.20 -12.27 -9.80
N ALA A 51 -8.38 -12.57 -8.79
CA ALA A 51 -7.92 -13.93 -8.54
C ALA A 51 -9.08 -14.90 -8.26
N THR A 52 -10.12 -14.47 -7.53
CA THR A 52 -11.30 -15.31 -7.30
C THR A 52 -12.10 -15.56 -8.59
N SER A 53 -12.20 -14.56 -9.46
CA SER A 53 -12.88 -14.70 -10.76
C SER A 53 -12.11 -15.63 -11.68
N ASP A 54 -10.80 -15.46 -11.80
CA ASP A 54 -9.92 -16.31 -12.60
C ASP A 54 -9.99 -17.77 -12.13
N ASN A 55 -9.91 -18.00 -10.80
CA ASN A 55 -10.02 -19.34 -10.23
C ASN A 55 -11.38 -19.98 -10.55
N ALA A 56 -12.47 -19.21 -10.54
CA ALA A 56 -13.81 -19.70 -10.87
C ALA A 56 -13.95 -20.15 -12.33
N ILE A 57 -13.17 -19.58 -13.25
CA ILE A 57 -13.13 -19.95 -14.67
C ILE A 57 -11.99 -20.94 -15.01
N GLY A 58 -11.28 -21.45 -14.01
CA GLY A 58 -10.24 -22.47 -14.16
C GLY A 58 -8.83 -21.93 -14.43
N TYR A 59 -8.61 -20.62 -14.31
CA TYR A 59 -7.29 -19.99 -14.39
C TYR A 59 -6.78 -19.65 -13.00
N GLN A 60 -5.47 -19.74 -12.80
CA GLN A 60 -4.84 -19.28 -11.55
C GLN A 60 -3.98 -18.06 -11.87
N ALA A 61 -4.28 -16.95 -11.21
CA ALA A 61 -3.51 -15.73 -11.33
C ALA A 61 -2.36 -15.72 -10.33
N TRP A 62 -1.27 -15.03 -10.67
CA TRP A 62 -0.27 -14.62 -9.69
C TRP A 62 -0.68 -13.30 -9.08
N ILE A 63 -0.74 -13.23 -7.75
CA ILE A 63 -0.86 -11.98 -7.00
C ILE A 63 0.54 -11.49 -6.62
N ALA A 64 0.78 -10.18 -6.58
CA ALA A 64 2.07 -9.65 -6.15
C ALA A 64 2.53 -10.26 -4.82
N SER A 65 3.77 -10.75 -4.81
CA SER A 65 4.36 -11.49 -3.69
C SER A 65 4.37 -10.72 -2.36
N ASN A 66 4.52 -9.39 -2.42
CA ASN A 66 4.46 -8.53 -1.24
C ASN A 66 3.06 -8.48 -0.59
N ASP A 67 2.01 -8.85 -1.34
CA ASP A 67 0.63 -8.86 -0.88
C ASP A 67 0.13 -10.26 -0.49
N HIS A 68 0.91 -11.32 -0.70
CA HIS A 68 0.54 -12.70 -0.32
C HIS A 68 0.15 -12.87 1.16
N SER A 69 0.65 -12.05 2.07
CA SER A 69 0.33 -12.12 3.51
C SER A 69 -0.89 -11.28 3.90
N ARG A 70 -1.47 -10.51 2.98
CA ARG A 70 -2.61 -9.64 3.24
C ARG A 70 -3.89 -10.45 3.35
N MET A 71 -4.82 -9.92 4.13
CA MET A 71 -6.12 -10.51 4.39
C MET A 71 -7.22 -9.68 3.75
N VAL A 72 -8.10 -10.32 2.99
CA VAL A 72 -9.34 -9.72 2.44
C VAL A 72 -10.48 -10.65 2.83
N ASP A 73 -11.51 -10.13 3.48
CA ASP A 73 -12.67 -10.89 3.94
C ASP A 73 -12.33 -12.15 4.76
N GLY A 74 -11.29 -12.07 5.61
CA GLY A 74 -10.83 -13.18 6.45
C GLY A 74 -10.03 -14.25 5.71
N LYS A 75 -9.70 -14.03 4.44
CA LYS A 75 -8.92 -14.95 3.61
C LYS A 75 -7.59 -14.32 3.20
N ARG A 76 -6.55 -15.13 3.13
CA ARG A 76 -5.22 -14.66 2.74
C ARG A 76 -5.11 -14.59 1.22
N LEU A 77 -4.62 -13.48 0.68
CA LEU A 77 -4.49 -13.30 -0.77
C LEU A 77 -3.62 -14.40 -1.41
N GLY A 78 -2.51 -14.77 -0.76
CA GLY A 78 -1.61 -15.81 -1.26
C GLY A 78 -2.27 -17.18 -1.47
N ASP A 79 -3.41 -17.46 -0.82
CA ASP A 79 -4.13 -18.73 -0.98
C ASP A 79 -4.88 -18.80 -2.34
N PHE A 80 -5.08 -17.66 -3.00
CA PHE A 80 -5.71 -17.53 -4.32
C PHE A 80 -4.69 -17.32 -5.45
N SER A 81 -3.41 -17.17 -5.09
CA SER A 81 -2.30 -16.95 -6.01
C SER A 81 -1.70 -18.26 -6.48
N LEU A 82 -1.04 -18.24 -7.64
CA LEU A 82 -0.14 -19.31 -8.06
C LEU A 82 0.93 -19.56 -6.99
N PRO A 83 1.23 -20.84 -6.65
CA PRO A 83 2.24 -21.17 -5.62
C PRO A 83 3.65 -20.71 -6.01
N SER A 84 3.92 -20.66 -7.32
CA SER A 84 5.17 -20.17 -7.88
C SER A 84 4.95 -19.64 -9.29
N LEU A 85 5.69 -18.59 -9.66
CA LEU A 85 5.75 -18.12 -11.04
C LEU A 85 6.29 -19.22 -11.99
N PRO A 86 5.91 -19.18 -13.28
CA PRO A 86 6.37 -20.13 -14.29
C PRO A 86 7.90 -20.29 -14.34
N GLN A 87 8.38 -21.49 -14.65
CA GLN A 87 9.83 -21.81 -14.67
C GLN A 87 10.65 -20.83 -15.51
N LYS A 88 10.13 -20.40 -16.67
CA LYS A 88 10.81 -19.42 -17.54
C LYS A 88 11.12 -18.09 -16.84
N ILE A 89 10.31 -17.71 -15.84
CA ILE A 89 10.53 -16.52 -15.01
C ILE A 89 11.52 -16.83 -13.88
N GLN A 90 11.52 -18.06 -13.38
CA GLN A 90 12.49 -18.50 -12.36
C GLN A 90 13.92 -18.53 -12.90
N ASP A 91 14.08 -18.85 -14.19
CA ASP A 91 15.38 -18.89 -14.89
C ASP A 91 15.97 -17.50 -15.15
N LEU A 92 15.21 -16.42 -14.93
CA LEU A 92 15.69 -15.05 -15.07
C LEU A 92 16.64 -14.67 -13.92
N PRO A 93 17.54 -13.69 -14.15
CA PRO A 93 18.30 -13.05 -13.10
C PRO A 93 17.43 -12.63 -11.91
N ASP A 94 17.95 -12.80 -10.70
CA ASP A 94 17.24 -12.57 -9.44
C ASP A 94 16.49 -11.23 -9.36
N HIS A 95 17.10 -10.16 -9.87
CA HIS A 95 16.48 -8.84 -9.86
C HIS A 95 15.23 -8.79 -10.75
N LEU A 96 15.25 -9.41 -11.94
CA LEU A 96 14.08 -9.48 -12.83
C LEU A 96 12.99 -10.37 -12.24
N ARG A 97 13.37 -11.53 -11.69
CA ARG A 97 12.42 -12.44 -11.03
C ARG A 97 11.70 -11.75 -9.88
N LYS A 98 12.44 -11.02 -9.03
CA LYS A 98 11.87 -10.23 -7.94
C LYS A 98 10.95 -9.11 -8.44
N THR A 99 11.38 -8.36 -9.46
CA THR A 99 10.58 -7.29 -10.05
C THR A 99 9.26 -7.82 -10.62
N ILE A 100 9.29 -8.93 -11.37
CA ILE A 100 8.08 -9.56 -11.90
C ILE A 100 7.18 -10.04 -10.76
N GLY A 101 7.75 -10.60 -9.71
CA GLY A 101 7.00 -11.02 -8.52
C GLY A 101 6.29 -9.89 -7.77
N LEU A 102 6.58 -8.62 -8.07
CA LEU A 102 5.92 -7.45 -7.48
C LEU A 102 4.83 -6.85 -8.39
N ILE A 103 4.58 -7.45 -9.56
CA ILE A 103 3.49 -7.06 -10.45
C ILE A 103 2.17 -7.56 -9.86
N ASP A 104 1.17 -6.68 -9.82
CA ASP A 104 -0.05 -6.85 -9.04
C ASP A 104 -0.84 -8.12 -9.36
N VAL A 105 -1.16 -8.34 -10.63
CA VAL A 105 -1.84 -9.56 -11.09
C VAL A 105 -1.26 -9.98 -12.44
N ILE A 106 -0.89 -11.26 -12.59
CA ILE A 106 -0.43 -11.89 -13.85
C ILE A 106 -1.25 -13.13 -14.14
#